data_AF-A0AAW7Y8A0-F1
#
_entry.id   AF-A0AAW7Y8A0-F1
#
_cell.length_a   1.000
_cell.length_b   1.000
_cell.length_c   1.000
_cell.angle_alpha   90.00
_cell.angle_beta   90.00
_cell.angle_gamma   90.00
#
_symmetry.space_group_name_H-M   'P 1'
#
loop_
_entity.id
_entity.type
_entity.pdbx_description
1 polymer ?
#
loop_
_entity_poly.entity_id
_entity_poly.type
_entity_poly.pdbx_seq_one_letter_code
_entity_poly.pdbx_strand_id
1 'polypeptide(L)'
;MKKAIVLISLVALFGCTEEEIKDTLSGKTKVFAVESINVEGVTGLDDGTYAVTDSHFANILPDVFPNGTKSDLDNYGIGTHSSSCAKIDTTNPVCFEDGKSCTPTEMKQLNLKVYKIDITDIKSAYENAKFFPTLATELGIQGLNQVNIEAVACP
;
A
#
# COMPACT_ATOMS: atom_id res chain seq x y z
N MET A 1 -15.43 -26.87 -28.50
CA MET A 1 -13.97 -26.92 -28.22
C MET A 1 -13.31 -25.68 -28.80
N LYS A 2 -12.31 -25.15 -28.08
CA LYS A 2 -11.29 -24.15 -28.49
C LYS A 2 -11.71 -22.67 -28.52
N LYS A 3 -11.65 -22.01 -27.35
CA LYS A 3 -11.06 -20.67 -27.15
C LYS A 3 -10.65 -20.52 -25.68
N ALA A 4 -9.61 -21.24 -25.27
CA ALA A 4 -8.98 -21.13 -23.95
C ALA A 4 -7.48 -21.26 -24.13
N ILE A 5 -6.87 -20.28 -24.81
CA ILE A 5 -5.42 -20.18 -24.96
C ILE A 5 -5.12 -18.68 -24.97
N VAL A 6 -4.01 -18.31 -24.33
CA VAL A 6 -3.44 -16.96 -24.17
C VAL A 6 -3.85 -16.25 -22.88
N LEU A 7 -3.48 -16.81 -21.73
CA LEU A 7 -3.21 -16.04 -20.49
C LEU A 7 -2.35 -16.82 -19.46
N ILE A 8 -1.48 -17.73 -19.91
CA ILE A 8 -0.65 -18.57 -19.02
C ILE A 8 0.83 -18.16 -19.05
N SER A 9 1.27 -17.31 -19.99
CA SER A 9 2.70 -16.96 -20.13
C SER A 9 3.19 -15.84 -19.20
N LEU A 10 2.32 -15.21 -18.40
CA LEU A 10 2.71 -14.17 -17.45
C LEU A 10 2.83 -14.66 -15.99
N VAL A 11 2.36 -15.87 -15.69
CA VAL A 11 2.37 -16.44 -14.33
C VAL A 11 3.67 -17.18 -14.01
N ALA A 12 4.58 -17.31 -14.98
CA ALA A 12 5.80 -18.12 -14.84
C ALA A 12 7.04 -17.34 -14.38
N LEU A 13 6.95 -16.03 -14.09
CA LEU A 13 8.13 -15.20 -13.85
C LEU A 13 8.27 -14.61 -12.45
N PHE A 14 7.27 -14.67 -11.57
CA PHE A 14 7.35 -13.95 -10.30
C PHE A 14 6.71 -14.76 -9.17
N GLY A 15 7.33 -14.73 -7.99
CA GLY A 15 7.00 -15.53 -6.82
C GLY A 15 5.69 -15.16 -6.13
N CYS A 16 4.61 -15.01 -6.90
CA CYS A 16 3.26 -14.89 -6.39
C CYS A 16 2.94 -16.12 -5.52
N THR A 17 2.50 -15.88 -4.30
CA THR A 17 1.97 -16.94 -3.43
C THR A 17 0.72 -17.54 -4.07
N GLU A 18 0.34 -18.77 -3.68
CA GLU A 18 -0.83 -19.45 -4.26
C GLU A 18 -2.14 -18.64 -4.06
N GLU A 19 -2.20 -17.84 -2.99
CA GLU A 19 -3.32 -16.96 -2.69
C GLU A 19 -3.39 -15.75 -3.65
N GLU A 20 -2.24 -15.12 -3.97
CA GLU A 20 -2.16 -14.02 -4.93
C GLU A 20 -2.46 -14.47 -6.37
N ILE A 21 -2.07 -15.70 -6.73
CA ILE A 21 -2.43 -16.29 -8.03
C ILE A 21 -3.94 -16.51 -8.10
N LYS A 22 -4.56 -17.05 -7.05
CA LYS A 22 -6.01 -17.24 -6.98
C LYS A 22 -6.77 -15.92 -7.03
N ASP A 23 -6.29 -14.92 -6.31
CA ASP A 23 -6.88 -13.58 -6.30
C ASP A 23 -6.77 -12.92 -7.68
N THR A 24 -5.59 -12.93 -8.29
CA THR A 24 -5.36 -12.37 -9.62
C THR A 24 -6.20 -13.08 -10.69
N LEU A 25 -6.27 -14.41 -10.64
CA LEU A 25 -7.12 -15.20 -11.53
C LEU A 25 -8.62 -14.97 -11.28
N SER A 26 -8.99 -14.56 -10.06
CA SER A 26 -10.35 -14.12 -9.72
C SER A 26 -10.63 -12.65 -10.03
N GLY A 27 -9.65 -11.92 -10.59
CA GLY A 27 -9.75 -10.51 -10.93
C GLY A 27 -9.64 -9.57 -9.73
N LYS A 28 -8.98 -9.99 -8.65
CA LYS A 28 -8.84 -9.23 -7.39
C LYS A 28 -7.38 -8.95 -7.07
N THR A 29 -7.15 -7.91 -6.27
CA THR A 29 -5.83 -7.47 -5.85
C THR A 29 -5.89 -6.79 -4.47
N LYS A 30 -4.72 -6.58 -3.85
CA LYS A 30 -4.59 -5.84 -2.60
C LYS A 30 -4.02 -4.44 -2.87
N VAL A 31 -4.63 -3.46 -2.22
CA VAL A 31 -4.14 -2.08 -2.17
C VAL A 31 -4.03 -1.63 -0.71
N PHE A 32 -3.13 -0.71 -0.41
CA PHE A 32 -2.91 -0.22 0.94
C PHE A 32 -2.88 1.30 1.02
N ALA A 33 -3.20 1.79 2.22
CA ALA A 33 -2.94 3.15 2.65
C ALA A 33 -2.39 3.14 4.08
N VAL A 34 -1.55 4.10 4.41
CA VAL A 34 -1.03 4.37 5.75
C VAL A 34 -2.16 4.98 6.57
N GLU A 35 -2.47 4.33 7.69
CA GLU A 35 -3.48 4.77 8.65
C GLU A 35 -2.83 5.56 9.80
N SER A 36 -1.67 5.08 10.26
CA SER A 36 -0.88 5.73 11.32
C SER A 36 0.62 5.54 11.12
N ILE A 37 1.38 6.38 11.81
CA ILE A 37 2.84 6.44 11.73
C ILE A 37 3.37 6.37 13.16
N ASN A 38 4.36 5.51 13.38
CA ASN A 38 5.15 5.54 14.60
C ASN A 38 6.37 6.44 14.38
N VAL A 39 6.57 7.40 15.28
CA VAL A 39 7.68 8.36 15.20
C VAL A 39 8.49 8.38 16.48
N GLU A 40 9.78 8.65 16.31
CA GLU A 40 10.72 8.84 17.40
C GLU A 40 11.66 10.02 17.10
N GLY A 41 11.89 10.87 18.10
CA GLY A 41 12.87 11.96 18.03
C GLY A 41 12.41 13.20 17.27
N VAL A 42 11.10 13.38 17.06
CA VAL A 42 10.53 14.59 16.44
C VAL A 42 10.53 15.72 17.49
N THR A 43 11.18 16.85 17.18
CA THR A 43 11.23 17.98 18.12
C THR A 43 9.82 18.55 18.34
N GLY A 44 9.38 18.58 19.61
CA GLY A 44 8.07 19.14 19.98
C GLY A 44 6.90 18.17 19.86
N LEU A 45 7.17 16.88 19.65
CA LEU A 45 6.20 15.80 19.66
C LEU A 45 6.76 14.64 20.50
N ASP A 46 5.94 14.03 21.35
CA ASP A 46 6.35 12.84 22.09
C ASP A 46 6.57 11.66 21.14
N ASP A 47 7.41 10.70 21.54
CA ASP A 47 7.57 9.46 20.78
C ASP A 47 6.27 8.64 20.87
N GLY A 48 5.81 8.09 19.74
CA GLY A 48 4.55 7.37 19.72
C GLY A 48 3.94 7.14 18.35
N THR A 49 2.73 6.58 18.36
CA THR A 49 1.95 6.30 17.15
C THR A 49 0.86 7.34 16.98
N TYR A 50 0.85 8.00 15.82
CA TYR A 50 -0.07 9.06 15.49
C TYR A 50 -0.81 8.75 14.19
N ALA A 51 -2.06 9.20 14.07
CA ALA A 51 -2.81 9.08 12.82
C ALA A 51 -2.11 9.88 11.70
N VAL A 52 -2.11 9.36 10.48
CA VAL A 52 -1.52 10.07 9.31
C VAL A 52 -2.18 11.43 9.06
N THR A 53 -3.41 11.61 9.51
CA THR A 53 -4.19 12.84 9.38
C THR A 53 -3.88 13.88 10.47
N ASP A 54 -3.01 13.56 11.43
CA ASP A 54 -2.63 14.50 12.48
C ASP A 54 -1.86 15.69 11.87
N SER A 55 -2.22 16.90 12.31
CA SER A 55 -1.71 18.16 11.77
C SER A 55 -0.19 18.32 11.87
N HIS A 56 0.46 17.62 12.82
CA HIS A 56 1.92 17.63 12.93
C HIS A 56 2.60 17.05 11.67
N PHE A 57 1.91 16.17 10.94
CA PHE A 57 2.44 15.51 9.75
C PHE A 57 2.08 16.23 8.44
N ALA A 58 1.14 17.17 8.46
CA ALA A 58 0.57 17.80 7.26
C ALA A 58 1.62 18.43 6.32
N ASN A 59 2.76 18.89 6.84
CA ASN A 59 3.83 19.54 6.07
C ASN A 59 5.07 18.66 5.83
N ILE A 60 5.10 17.45 6.40
CA ILE A 60 6.27 16.54 6.30
C ILE A 60 5.94 15.24 5.57
N LEU A 61 4.65 14.96 5.35
CA LEU A 61 4.25 13.87 4.47
C LEU A 61 4.60 14.21 3.03
N PRO A 62 5.17 13.27 2.27
CA PRO A 62 5.36 13.45 0.85
C PRO A 62 4.04 13.67 0.09
N ASP A 63 4.10 14.38 -1.05
CA ASP A 63 2.91 14.71 -1.84
C ASP A 63 2.12 13.46 -2.30
N VAL A 64 2.83 12.38 -2.62
CA VAL A 64 2.28 11.11 -3.12
C VAL A 64 2.19 10.06 -2.01
N PHE A 65 2.01 10.50 -0.76
CA PHE A 65 1.89 9.59 0.37
C PHE A 65 0.56 8.83 0.33
N PRO A 66 0.55 7.49 0.44
CA PRO A 66 -0.67 6.70 0.35
C PRO A 66 -1.49 6.84 1.63
N ASN A 67 -2.29 7.90 1.78
CA ASN A 67 -3.10 8.17 2.97
C ASN A 67 -4.61 8.14 2.69
N GLY A 68 -5.03 7.39 1.66
CA GLY A 68 -6.44 7.19 1.34
C GLY A 68 -7.22 6.54 2.48
N THR A 69 -8.52 6.87 2.55
CA THR A 69 -9.46 6.28 3.50
C THR A 69 -10.42 5.32 2.81
N LYS A 70 -11.12 4.48 3.59
CA LYS A 70 -12.20 3.65 3.05
C LYS A 70 -13.29 4.48 2.36
N SER A 71 -13.58 5.67 2.90
CA SER A 71 -14.57 6.56 2.31
C SER A 71 -14.14 7.05 0.93
N ASP A 72 -12.83 7.22 0.68
CA ASP A 72 -12.34 7.63 -0.64
C ASP A 72 -12.60 6.52 -1.66
N LEU A 73 -12.34 5.26 -1.32
CA LEU A 73 -12.72 4.12 -2.18
C LEU A 73 -14.21 4.11 -2.50
N ASP A 74 -15.06 4.32 -1.48
CA ASP A 74 -16.51 4.33 -1.66
C ASP A 74 -16.99 5.49 -2.55
N ASN A 75 -16.40 6.68 -2.39
CA ASN A 75 -16.72 7.86 -3.19
C ASN A 75 -16.40 7.67 -4.68
N TYR A 76 -15.40 6.85 -5.00
CA TYR A 76 -15.04 6.49 -6.37
C TYR A 76 -15.72 5.21 -6.87
N GLY A 77 -16.65 4.64 -6.09
CA GLY A 77 -17.40 3.44 -6.45
C GLY A 77 -16.56 2.16 -6.45
N ILE A 78 -15.44 2.14 -5.73
CA ILE A 78 -14.51 1.01 -5.68
C ILE A 78 -14.97 0.04 -4.60
N GLY A 79 -15.36 -1.16 -5.03
CA GLY A 79 -15.83 -2.21 -4.12
C GLY A 79 -14.69 -2.85 -3.33
N THR A 80 -14.86 -3.00 -2.02
CA THR A 80 -13.93 -3.75 -1.16
C THR A 80 -14.49 -5.11 -0.78
N HIS A 81 -13.70 -6.17 -0.98
CA HIS A 81 -14.09 -7.55 -0.69
C HIS A 81 -13.67 -8.00 0.71
N SER A 82 -12.56 -7.47 1.21
CA SER A 82 -12.03 -7.74 2.55
C SER A 82 -11.06 -6.64 2.97
N SER A 83 -10.76 -6.58 4.27
CA SER A 83 -9.73 -5.69 4.81
C SER A 83 -8.81 -6.43 5.77
N SER A 84 -7.55 -6.04 5.80
CA SER A 84 -6.53 -6.50 6.76
C SER A 84 -5.63 -5.34 7.16
N CYS A 85 -4.70 -5.59 8.09
CA CYS A 85 -3.71 -4.62 8.50
C CYS A 85 -2.30 -5.14 8.21
N ALA A 86 -1.40 -4.21 7.95
CA ALA A 86 0.00 -4.50 7.70
C ALA A 86 0.87 -3.39 8.28
N LYS A 87 2.18 -3.57 8.27
CA LYS A 87 3.14 -2.54 8.63
C LYS A 87 4.33 -2.54 7.67
N ILE A 88 4.98 -1.39 7.59
CA ILE A 88 6.28 -1.23 6.93
C ILE A 88 7.24 -0.69 7.99
N ASP A 89 8.38 -1.35 8.15
CA ASP A 89 9.51 -0.82 8.91
C ASP A 89 10.22 0.26 8.08
N THR A 90 10.30 1.48 8.62
CA THR A 90 10.94 2.62 7.95
C THR A 90 12.18 3.10 8.69
N THR A 91 12.80 2.24 9.50
CA THR A 91 14.14 2.48 10.07
C THR A 91 15.13 2.90 8.98
N ASN A 92 14.99 2.31 7.78
CA ASN A 92 15.54 2.86 6.55
C ASN A 92 14.43 3.60 5.79
N PRO A 93 14.67 4.84 5.30
CA PRO A 93 13.67 5.60 4.57
C PRO A 93 13.07 4.83 3.39
N VAL A 94 11.74 4.87 3.29
CA VAL A 94 10.98 4.28 2.18
C VAL A 94 10.52 5.37 1.24
N CYS A 95 10.77 5.21 -0.06
CA CYS A 95 10.40 6.18 -1.10
C CYS A 95 9.25 5.64 -1.95
N PHE A 96 8.19 6.41 -2.12
CA PHE A 96 6.99 5.97 -2.85
C PHE A 96 7.05 6.24 -4.35
N GLU A 97 8.01 7.04 -4.81
CA GLU A 97 8.34 7.26 -6.23
C GLU A 97 9.87 7.19 -6.41
N ASP A 98 10.39 6.85 -7.60
CA ASP A 98 11.81 6.70 -7.99
C ASP A 98 12.85 7.56 -7.21
N GLY A 99 13.12 7.19 -5.94
CA GLY A 99 13.99 7.95 -5.03
C GLY A 99 13.47 9.33 -4.59
N LYS A 100 12.21 9.68 -4.87
CA LYS A 100 11.55 10.92 -4.46
C LYS A 100 10.49 10.62 -3.41
N SER A 101 10.12 11.61 -2.60
CA SER A 101 9.00 11.47 -1.65
C SER A 101 9.23 10.36 -0.61
N CYS A 102 10.40 10.39 0.04
CA CYS A 102 10.79 9.38 1.04
C CYS A 102 10.30 9.74 2.45
N THR A 103 10.09 8.72 3.29
CA THR A 103 9.76 8.93 4.70
C THR A 103 10.90 9.62 5.45
N PRO A 104 10.62 10.63 6.29
CA PRO A 104 11.59 11.20 7.22
C PRO A 104 12.23 10.13 8.12
N THR A 105 13.46 10.39 8.57
CA THR A 105 14.23 9.47 9.43
C THR A 105 13.59 9.24 10.81
N GLU A 106 12.75 10.16 11.23
CA GLU A 106 11.99 10.14 12.47
C GLU A 106 10.82 9.17 12.40
N MET A 107 10.34 8.82 11.20
CA MET A 107 9.30 7.79 11.02
C MET A 107 9.95 6.41 11.10
N LYS A 108 9.58 5.64 12.12
CA LYS A 108 10.14 4.30 12.36
C LYS A 108 9.26 3.19 11.81
N GLN A 109 7.95 3.42 11.74
CA GLN A 109 7.02 2.45 11.21
C GLN A 109 5.82 3.14 10.56
N LEU A 110 5.33 2.57 9.45
CA LEU A 110 4.03 2.89 8.89
C LEU A 110 3.06 1.75 9.17
N ASN A 111 1.93 2.06 9.79
CA ASN A 111 0.84 1.11 9.99
C ASN A 111 -0.17 1.29 8.85
N LEU A 112 -0.50 0.20 8.20
CA LEU A 112 -1.27 0.19 6.97
C LEU A 112 -2.65 -0.42 7.17
N LYS A 113 -3.62 0.15 6.47
CA LYS A 113 -4.87 -0.51 6.15
C LYS A 113 -4.79 -1.07 4.74
N VAL A 114 -5.07 -2.36 4.59
CA VAL A 114 -5.04 -3.08 3.32
C VAL A 114 -6.45 -3.50 2.93
N TYR A 115 -6.86 -3.22 1.71
CA TYR A 115 -8.14 -3.63 1.15
C TYR A 115 -7.95 -4.53 -0.07
N LYS A 116 -8.78 -5.57 -0.16
CA LYS A 116 -8.92 -6.36 -1.39
C LYS A 116 -9.96 -5.69 -2.28
N ILE A 117 -9.57 -5.31 -3.50
CA ILE A 117 -10.42 -4.66 -4.51
C ILE A 117 -10.38 -5.44 -5.82
N ASP A 118 -11.23 -5.07 -6.78
CA ASP A 118 -11.14 -5.61 -8.15
C ASP A 118 -9.92 -5.03 -8.89
N ILE A 119 -9.25 -5.85 -9.69
CA ILE A 119 -8.02 -5.50 -10.41
C ILE A 119 -8.24 -4.35 -11.41
N THR A 120 -9.47 -4.23 -11.92
CA THR A 120 -9.90 -3.15 -12.81
C THR A 120 -9.90 -1.79 -12.13
N ASP A 121 -9.97 -1.77 -10.80
CA ASP A 121 -10.11 -0.54 -10.01
C ASP A 121 -8.76 -0.01 -9.50
N ILE A 122 -7.65 -0.75 -9.68
CA ILE A 122 -6.30 -0.35 -9.22
C ILE A 122 -5.97 1.08 -9.65
N LYS A 123 -6.22 1.41 -10.91
CA LYS A 123 -5.88 2.73 -11.45
C LYS A 123 -6.66 3.83 -10.74
N SER A 124 -7.96 3.62 -10.51
CA SER A 124 -8.79 4.59 -9.79
C SER A 124 -8.40 4.67 -8.31
N ALA A 125 -8.09 3.53 -7.68
CA ALA A 125 -7.62 3.49 -6.30
C ALA A 125 -6.32 4.29 -6.13
N TYR A 126 -5.38 4.15 -7.07
CA TYR A 126 -4.11 4.87 -7.07
C TYR A 126 -4.26 6.36 -7.39
N GLU A 127 -4.84 6.70 -8.54
CA GLU A 127 -4.88 8.08 -9.03
C GLU A 127 -5.88 8.96 -8.27
N ASN A 128 -6.99 8.37 -7.77
CA ASN A 128 -8.10 9.13 -7.21
C ASN A 128 -8.25 8.93 -5.69
N ALA A 129 -8.05 7.71 -5.20
CA ALA A 129 -8.29 7.37 -3.79
C ALA A 129 -7.02 7.30 -2.93
N LYS A 130 -5.83 7.55 -3.49
CA LYS A 130 -4.53 7.52 -2.79
C LYS A 130 -4.18 6.17 -2.14
N PHE A 131 -4.51 5.08 -2.82
CA PHE A 131 -4.15 3.72 -2.42
C PHE A 131 -3.06 3.16 -3.33
N PHE A 132 -2.04 2.54 -2.74
CA PHE A 132 -0.96 1.92 -3.52
C PHE A 132 -1.19 0.41 -3.64
N PRO A 133 -0.93 -0.20 -4.81
CA PRO A 133 -1.03 -1.65 -4.96
C PRO A 133 0.12 -2.34 -4.21
N THR A 134 -0.18 -3.39 -3.42
CA THR A 134 0.88 -4.21 -2.78
C THR A 134 1.69 -4.97 -3.83
N LEU A 135 1.07 -5.33 -4.96
CA LEU A 135 1.78 -5.95 -6.08
C LEU A 135 2.93 -5.08 -6.61
N ALA A 136 2.89 -3.74 -6.49
CA ALA A 136 4.01 -2.90 -6.93
C ALA A 136 5.28 -3.11 -6.09
N THR A 137 5.14 -3.42 -4.79
CA THR A 137 6.29 -3.79 -3.94
C THR A 137 6.78 -5.19 -4.28
N GLU A 138 5.87 -6.12 -4.58
CA GLU A 138 6.18 -7.52 -4.91
C GLU A 138 6.79 -7.70 -6.32
N LEU A 139 6.38 -6.87 -7.29
CA LEU A 139 6.85 -6.90 -8.68
C LEU A 139 8.19 -6.16 -8.88
N GLY A 140 8.75 -5.62 -7.81
CA GLY A 140 10.08 -5.02 -7.87
C GLY A 140 10.14 -3.72 -8.67
N ILE A 141 9.04 -2.96 -8.74
CA ILE A 141 9.03 -1.63 -9.37
C ILE A 141 10.05 -0.75 -8.63
N GLN A 142 10.92 -0.08 -9.38
CA GLN A 142 11.99 0.77 -8.82
C GLN A 142 11.37 1.79 -7.84
N GLY A 143 11.96 1.89 -6.65
CA GLY A 143 11.44 2.72 -5.54
C GLY A 143 10.64 1.93 -4.50
N LEU A 144 9.80 0.97 -4.91
CA LEU A 144 8.93 0.18 -4.02
C LEU A 144 9.44 -1.24 -3.75
N ASN A 145 10.43 -1.70 -4.51
CA ASN A 145 11.07 -3.02 -4.39
C ASN A 145 11.85 -3.27 -3.10
N GLN A 146 12.00 -2.26 -2.24
CA GLN A 146 12.72 -2.33 -0.96
C GLN A 146 11.76 -2.40 0.23
N VAL A 147 10.46 -2.34 -0.03
CA VAL A 147 9.43 -2.20 1.01
C VAL A 147 8.94 -3.58 1.41
N ASN A 148 9.32 -4.01 2.62
CA ASN A 148 8.77 -5.21 3.23
C ASN A 148 7.43 -4.86 3.90
N ILE A 149 6.32 -5.32 3.32
CA ILE A 149 4.99 -5.18 3.89
C ILE A 149 4.69 -6.42 4.73
N GLU A 150 4.67 -6.26 6.06
CA GLU A 150 4.41 -7.33 7.00
C GLU A 150 2.95 -7.34 7.44
N ALA A 151 2.23 -8.44 7.24
CA ALA A 151 0.87 -8.59 7.75
C ALA A 151 0.86 -8.63 9.29
N VAL A 152 -0.06 -7.88 9.90
CA VAL A 152 -0.23 -7.81 11.36
C VAL A 152 -1.71 -7.85 11.75
N ALA A 153 -1.98 -8.15 13.02
CA ALA A 153 -3.33 -7.98 13.56
C ALA A 153 -3.75 -6.51 13.49
N CYS A 154 -5.00 -6.25 13.13
CA CYS A 154 -5.55 -4.92 13.23
C CYS A 154 -5.68 -4.53 14.71
N PRO A 155 -5.25 -3.32 15.10
CA PRO A 155 -5.50 -2.78 16.43
C PRO A 155 -6.99 -2.56 16.70
#